data_AF-B6EK20-F1
#
_entry.id   AF-B6EK20-F1
#
_cell.length_a   1.000
_cell.length_b   1.000
_cell.length_c   1.000
_cell.angle_alpha   90.00
_cell.angle_beta   90.00
_cell.angle_gamma   90.00
#
_symmetry.space_group_name_H-M   'P 1'
#
loop_
_entity.id
_entity.type
_entity.pdbx_description
1 polymer ?
#
loop_
_entity_poly.entity_id
_entity_poly.type
_entity_poly.pdbx_seq_one_letter_code
_entity_poly.pdbx_strand_id
1 'polypeptide(L)'
;MRVVYIIACFIVGILGVLFGGIILGYTLDSLLAGNLQIGDAATWLAAISTLGAAIGTIGSLIMLNRQHNQNVIHQKRVWKKQEESLDFARYREHKVQFEQLLDTLEDKHSDFYVFKDRTKLYLNLFPNNSPRNELATFKYKLTRADLMKQHPLDAAWKNIDKVDRILRTHGQGRLIIDENGERLEKFPNPLPIHQIEHSIFNTAGSLGLRCNRIPQTGDLVNTDEVFASVFDTMLMRSHSADIFESLNEFCGLESPRERGVIYSPIDLGFQLLNYYKREDTPEYNSIISGHYRIVTILFELDRLVKLLPQEHPLVLFVRNLYGAPWDKTLLKDIDDKGRVKHYMNQVFIQLGDILEGEQKASEAVKQQAQYIFRYIQDQASYENSPF
;
A
#
# COMPACT_ATOMS: atom_id res chain seq x y z
N MET A 1 -57.33 6.36 -21.62
CA MET A 1 -57.43 7.57 -20.78
C MET A 1 -57.44 8.90 -21.56
N ARG A 2 -56.51 9.15 -22.51
CA ARG A 2 -56.49 10.43 -23.26
C ARG A 2 -57.75 10.74 -24.08
N VAL A 3 -58.34 9.73 -24.75
CA VAL A 3 -59.52 9.90 -25.62
C VAL A 3 -60.79 10.25 -24.82
N VAL A 4 -61.00 9.62 -23.67
CA VAL A 4 -62.16 9.89 -22.78
C VAL A 4 -62.11 11.33 -22.24
N TYR A 5 -60.91 11.83 -21.91
CA TYR A 5 -60.74 13.20 -21.43
C TYR A 5 -61.05 14.24 -22.53
N ILE A 6 -60.64 13.98 -23.77
CA ILE A 6 -60.92 14.87 -24.92
C ILE A 6 -62.44 14.94 -25.17
N ILE A 7 -63.13 13.79 -25.14
CA ILE A 7 -64.59 13.74 -25.32
C ILE A 7 -65.30 14.47 -24.18
N ALA A 8 -64.87 14.31 -22.93
CA ALA A 8 -65.44 15.03 -21.79
C ALA A 8 -65.25 16.55 -21.90
N CYS A 9 -64.06 17.03 -22.27
CA CYS A 9 -63.80 18.46 -22.49
C CYS A 9 -64.66 19.03 -23.64
N PHE A 10 -64.88 18.25 -24.70
CA PHE A 10 -65.72 18.65 -25.82
C PHE A 10 -67.20 18.77 -25.41
N ILE A 11 -67.72 17.82 -24.64
CA ILE A 11 -69.10 17.86 -24.13
C ILE A 11 -69.29 19.02 -23.15
N VAL A 12 -68.34 19.24 -22.23
CA VAL A 12 -68.39 20.38 -21.29
C VAL A 12 -68.31 21.70 -22.05
N GLY A 13 -67.50 21.79 -23.11
CA GLY A 13 -67.44 22.97 -23.98
C GLY A 13 -68.76 23.27 -24.68
N ILE A 14 -69.40 22.25 -25.26
CA ILE A 14 -70.72 22.38 -25.90
C ILE A 14 -71.78 22.79 -24.88
N LEU A 15 -71.81 22.16 -23.71
CA LEU A 15 -72.74 22.51 -22.65
C LEU A 15 -72.51 23.93 -22.14
N GLY A 16 -71.26 24.37 -21.99
CA GLY A 16 -70.93 25.74 -21.60
C GLY A 16 -71.38 26.78 -22.61
N VAL A 17 -71.20 26.53 -23.92
CA VAL A 17 -71.67 27.42 -24.99
C VAL A 17 -73.20 27.45 -25.07
N LEU A 18 -73.87 26.30 -24.91
CA LEU A 18 -75.34 26.23 -24.89
C LEU A 18 -75.91 26.96 -23.66
N PHE A 19 -75.37 26.71 -22.46
CA PHE A 19 -75.84 27.34 -21.23
C PHE A 19 -75.55 28.85 -21.24
N GLY A 20 -74.36 29.25 -21.70
CA GLY A 20 -74.00 30.65 -21.88
C GLY A 20 -74.90 31.34 -22.91
N GLY A 21 -75.16 30.71 -24.05
CA GLY A 21 -76.06 31.24 -25.08
C GLY A 21 -77.51 31.37 -24.61
N ILE A 22 -78.01 30.40 -23.83
CA ILE A 22 -79.37 30.46 -23.26
C ILE A 22 -79.47 31.57 -22.21
N ILE A 23 -78.51 31.70 -21.30
CA ILE A 23 -78.51 32.77 -20.29
C ILE A 23 -78.36 34.14 -20.95
N LEU A 24 -77.44 34.27 -21.90
CA LEU A 24 -77.21 35.53 -22.61
C LEU A 24 -78.40 35.89 -23.50
N GLY A 25 -79.08 34.92 -24.09
CA GLY A 25 -80.35 35.10 -24.78
C GLY A 25 -81.47 35.58 -23.86
N TYR A 26 -81.66 34.95 -22.70
CA TYR A 26 -82.67 35.35 -21.71
C TYR A 26 -82.40 36.74 -21.13
N THR A 27 -81.14 37.11 -20.88
CA THR A 27 -80.80 38.45 -20.39
C THR A 27 -80.92 39.51 -21.48
N LEU A 28 -80.60 39.21 -22.74
CA LEU A 28 -80.81 40.12 -23.87
C LEU A 28 -82.30 40.38 -24.13
N ASP A 29 -83.11 39.32 -24.12
CA ASP A 29 -84.55 39.37 -24.37
C ASP A 29 -85.26 40.14 -23.24
N SER A 30 -84.86 39.91 -21.99
CA SER A 30 -85.40 40.63 -20.83
C SER A 30 -84.92 42.10 -20.73
N LEU A 31 -83.80 42.45 -21.35
CA LEU A 31 -83.27 43.83 -21.47
C LEU A 31 -83.93 44.58 -22.63
N LEU A 32 -84.20 43.91 -23.76
CA LEU A 32 -84.97 44.45 -24.89
C LEU A 32 -86.48 44.61 -24.56
N ALA A 33 -87.03 43.74 -23.70
CA ALA A 33 -88.39 43.83 -23.18
C ALA A 33 -88.58 44.92 -22.10
N GLY A 34 -87.52 45.67 -21.74
CA GLY A 34 -87.59 46.84 -20.84
C GLY A 34 -87.77 46.53 -19.35
N ASN A 35 -87.65 45.25 -18.94
CA ASN A 35 -87.96 44.79 -17.59
C ASN A 35 -86.72 44.61 -16.69
N LEU A 36 -85.51 44.89 -17.21
CA LEU A 36 -84.24 44.78 -16.48
C LEU A 36 -83.46 46.09 -16.54
N GLN A 37 -83.01 46.61 -15.39
CA GLN A 37 -82.02 47.69 -15.36
C GLN A 37 -80.69 47.18 -15.93
N ILE A 38 -80.06 47.97 -16.80
CA ILE A 38 -78.77 47.67 -17.45
C ILE A 38 -77.68 47.26 -16.45
N GLY A 39 -77.76 47.74 -15.20
CA GLY A 39 -76.85 47.37 -14.10
C GLY A 39 -76.95 45.91 -13.64
N ASP A 40 -78.14 45.30 -13.68
CA ASP A 40 -78.33 43.89 -13.26
C ASP A 40 -77.75 42.93 -14.29
N ALA A 41 -77.96 43.19 -15.59
CA ALA A 41 -77.38 42.38 -16.66
C ALA A 41 -75.85 42.44 -16.67
N ALA A 42 -75.26 43.62 -16.41
CA ALA A 42 -73.81 43.77 -16.26
C ALA A 42 -73.26 42.98 -15.06
N THR A 43 -74.01 42.93 -13.95
CA THR A 43 -73.63 42.19 -12.74
C THR A 43 -73.66 40.67 -12.98
N TRP A 44 -74.66 40.15 -13.68
CA TRP A 44 -74.72 38.74 -14.07
C TRP A 44 -73.61 38.33 -15.05
N LEU A 45 -73.33 39.17 -16.04
CA LEU A 45 -72.24 38.92 -17.00
C LEU A 45 -70.88 38.94 -16.30
N ALA A 46 -70.66 39.89 -15.39
CA ALA A 46 -69.45 39.93 -14.55
C ALA A 46 -69.32 38.69 -13.65
N ALA A 47 -70.42 38.21 -13.06
CA ALA A 47 -70.43 37.00 -12.23
C ALA A 47 -70.09 35.73 -13.04
N ILE A 48 -70.66 35.58 -14.25
CA ILE A 48 -70.37 34.46 -15.15
C ILE A 48 -68.93 34.52 -15.65
N SER A 49 -68.43 35.71 -16.02
CA SER A 49 -67.05 35.91 -16.43
C SER A 49 -66.06 35.56 -15.31
N THR A 50 -66.38 35.93 -14.06
CA THR A 50 -65.56 35.62 -12.88
C THR A 50 -65.55 34.12 -12.59
N LEU A 51 -66.68 33.43 -12.74
CA LEU A 51 -66.78 31.99 -12.58
C LEU A 51 -65.99 31.24 -13.68
N GLY A 52 -66.07 31.71 -14.92
CA GLY A 52 -65.25 31.20 -16.03
C GLY A 52 -63.75 31.40 -15.78
N ALA A 53 -63.35 32.58 -15.30
CA ALA A 53 -61.96 32.87 -14.91
C ALA A 53 -61.48 31.98 -13.74
N ALA A 54 -62.35 31.70 -12.76
CA ALA A 54 -62.05 30.82 -11.63
C ALA A 54 -61.82 29.37 -12.08
N ILE A 55 -62.67 28.84 -12.98
CA ILE A 55 -62.49 27.50 -13.58
C ILE A 55 -61.18 27.45 -14.38
N GLY A 56 -60.90 28.47 -15.19
CA GLY A 56 -59.64 28.60 -15.92
C GLY A 56 -58.41 28.61 -15.02
N THR A 57 -58.51 29.28 -13.86
CA THR A 57 -57.45 29.33 -12.84
C THR A 57 -57.23 27.97 -12.19
N ILE A 58 -58.30 27.25 -11.83
CA ILE A 58 -58.20 25.87 -11.27
C ILE A 58 -57.58 24.92 -12.29
N GLY A 59 -58.01 24.98 -13.55
CA GLY A 59 -57.44 24.18 -14.64
C GLY A 59 -55.95 24.46 -14.84
N SER A 60 -55.57 25.74 -14.83
CA SER A 60 -54.17 26.16 -14.91
C SER A 60 -53.35 25.66 -13.71
N LEU A 61 -53.90 25.71 -12.50
CA LEU A 61 -53.24 25.22 -11.29
C LEU A 61 -52.98 23.70 -11.34
N ILE A 62 -53.95 22.93 -11.83
CA ILE A 62 -53.82 21.47 -12.02
C ILE A 62 -52.74 21.15 -13.07
N MET A 63 -52.74 21.88 -14.18
CA MET A 63 -51.73 21.73 -15.23
C MET A 63 -50.33 22.08 -14.71
N LEU A 64 -50.19 23.20 -13.99
CA LEU A 64 -48.94 23.64 -13.38
C LEU A 64 -48.43 22.62 -12.35
N ASN A 65 -49.30 22.08 -11.51
CA ASN A 65 -48.92 21.04 -10.53
C ASN A 65 -48.45 19.75 -11.23
N ARG A 66 -49.12 19.34 -12.31
CA ARG A 66 -48.70 18.19 -13.11
C ARG A 66 -47.36 18.41 -13.81
N GLN A 67 -47.17 19.60 -14.39
CA GLN A 67 -45.90 19.99 -15.04
C GLN A 67 -44.77 20.09 -14.02
N HIS A 68 -45.04 20.63 -12.83
CA HIS A 68 -44.09 20.69 -11.73
C HIS A 68 -43.64 19.29 -11.30
N ASN A 69 -44.57 18.36 -11.09
CA ASN A 69 -44.22 16.98 -10.73
C ASN A 69 -43.41 16.27 -11.82
N GLN A 70 -43.74 16.48 -13.09
CA GLN A 70 -42.96 15.91 -14.20
C GLN A 70 -41.56 16.53 -14.28
N ASN A 71 -41.43 17.84 -14.09
CA ASN A 71 -40.15 18.53 -14.06
C ASN A 71 -39.29 18.07 -12.89
N VAL A 72 -39.86 17.88 -11.70
CA VAL A 72 -39.14 17.36 -10.53
C VAL A 72 -38.60 15.95 -10.79
N ILE A 73 -39.40 15.06 -11.39
CA ILE A 73 -38.94 13.70 -11.74
C ILE A 73 -37.83 13.75 -12.80
N HIS A 74 -37.98 14.61 -13.81
CA HIS A 74 -36.97 14.77 -14.85
C HIS A 74 -35.67 15.35 -14.29
N GLN A 75 -35.75 16.39 -13.46
CA GLN A 75 -34.60 16.99 -12.78
C GLN A 75 -33.88 15.98 -11.90
N LYS A 76 -34.60 15.16 -11.11
CA LYS A 76 -33.99 14.08 -10.33
C LYS A 76 -33.23 13.07 -11.20
N ARG A 77 -33.77 12.72 -12.37
CA ARG A 77 -33.09 11.81 -13.30
C ARG A 77 -31.84 12.44 -13.94
N VAL A 78 -31.92 13.71 -14.34
CA VAL A 78 -30.77 14.44 -14.89
C VAL A 78 -29.69 14.60 -13.83
N TRP A 79 -30.07 14.98 -12.61
CA TRP A 79 -29.16 15.10 -11.47
C TRP A 79 -28.43 13.78 -11.19
N LYS A 80 -29.16 12.66 -11.12
CA LYS A 80 -28.56 11.34 -10.93
C LYS A 80 -27.51 11.01 -12.01
N LYS A 81 -27.82 11.29 -13.28
CA LYS A 81 -26.86 11.07 -14.38
C LYS A 81 -25.63 11.98 -14.30
N GLN A 82 -25.81 13.22 -13.88
CA GLN A 82 -24.71 14.17 -13.67
C GLN A 82 -23.81 13.72 -12.52
N GLU A 83 -24.40 13.23 -11.42
CA GLU A 83 -23.69 12.66 -10.27
C GLU A 83 -22.88 11.42 -10.67
N GLU A 84 -23.51 10.47 -11.38
CA GLU A 84 -22.83 9.28 -11.93
C GLU A 84 -21.65 9.66 -12.85
N SER A 85 -21.84 10.65 -13.72
CA SER A 85 -20.77 11.14 -14.62
C SER A 85 -19.62 11.79 -13.85
N LEU A 86 -19.93 12.50 -12.78
CA LEU A 86 -18.95 13.21 -11.96
C LEU A 86 -18.14 12.23 -11.10
N ASP A 87 -18.78 11.20 -10.55
CA ASP A 87 -18.08 10.14 -9.83
C ASP A 87 -17.20 9.29 -10.75
N PHE A 88 -17.61 9.04 -11.99
CA PHE A 88 -16.74 8.42 -12.99
C PHE A 88 -15.51 9.27 -13.31
N ALA A 89 -15.68 10.59 -13.44
CA ALA A 89 -14.56 11.51 -13.66
C ALA A 89 -13.58 11.52 -12.48
N ARG A 90 -14.09 11.60 -11.24
CA ARG A 90 -13.29 11.52 -10.01
C ARG A 90 -12.53 10.19 -9.92
N TYR A 91 -13.20 9.08 -10.22
CA TYR A 91 -12.56 7.76 -10.28
C TYR A 91 -11.39 7.74 -11.25
N ARG A 92 -11.61 8.23 -12.48
CA ARG A 92 -10.58 8.24 -13.51
C ARG A 92 -9.38 9.09 -13.09
N GLU A 93 -9.65 10.28 -12.57
CA GLU A 93 -8.61 11.20 -12.12
C GLU A 93 -7.80 10.61 -10.95
N HIS A 94 -8.46 10.09 -9.93
CA HIS A 94 -7.81 9.46 -8.79
C HIS A 94 -7.00 8.23 -9.19
N LYS A 95 -7.51 7.41 -10.11
CA LYS A 95 -6.74 6.27 -10.66
C LYS A 95 -5.50 6.76 -11.41
N VAL A 96 -5.59 7.83 -12.20
CA VAL A 96 -4.41 8.40 -12.89
C VAL A 96 -3.37 8.89 -11.89
N GLN A 97 -3.78 9.60 -10.84
CA GLN A 97 -2.87 10.06 -9.78
C GLN A 97 -2.20 8.89 -9.06
N PHE A 98 -2.96 7.80 -8.81
CA PHE A 98 -2.42 6.59 -8.23
C PHE A 98 -1.36 5.94 -9.13
N GLU A 99 -1.63 5.78 -10.43
CA GLU A 99 -0.65 5.21 -11.38
C GLU A 99 0.62 6.08 -11.44
N GLN A 100 0.49 7.42 -11.44
CA GLN A 100 1.64 8.33 -11.39
C GLN A 100 2.47 8.19 -10.12
N LEU A 101 1.83 7.95 -8.97
CA LEU A 101 2.53 7.63 -7.73
C LEU A 101 3.29 6.31 -7.86
N LEU A 102 2.68 5.27 -8.43
CA LEU A 102 3.34 3.99 -8.63
C LEU A 102 4.55 4.10 -9.56
N ASP A 103 4.44 4.86 -10.65
CA ASP A 103 5.56 5.15 -11.56
C ASP A 103 6.72 5.82 -10.80
N THR A 104 6.41 6.83 -9.99
CA THR A 104 7.42 7.54 -9.17
C THR A 104 8.11 6.61 -8.18
N LEU A 105 7.35 5.68 -7.57
CA LEU A 105 7.88 4.72 -6.60
C LEU A 105 8.72 3.62 -7.26
N GLU A 106 8.31 3.13 -8.43
CA GLU A 106 9.11 2.20 -9.22
C GLU A 106 10.39 2.86 -9.71
N ASP A 107 10.36 4.09 -10.20
CA ASP A 107 11.57 4.82 -10.61
C ASP A 107 12.53 5.05 -9.43
N LYS A 108 11.99 5.40 -8.25
CA LYS A 108 12.79 5.58 -7.02
C LYS A 108 13.42 4.27 -6.53
N HIS A 109 12.84 3.13 -6.86
CA HIS A 109 13.23 1.81 -6.36
C HIS A 109 13.46 0.80 -7.50
N SER A 110 13.89 1.29 -8.67
CA SER A 110 13.88 0.55 -9.95
C SER A 110 14.71 -0.73 -9.92
N ASP A 111 15.77 -0.72 -9.11
CA ASP A 111 16.70 -1.83 -8.98
C ASP A 111 16.20 -2.90 -7.99
N PHE A 112 15.06 -2.67 -7.34
CA PHE A 112 14.55 -3.51 -6.25
C PHE A 112 13.13 -4.00 -6.49
N TYR A 113 12.15 -3.10 -6.59
CA TYR A 113 10.74 -3.48 -6.57
C TYR A 113 9.99 -3.04 -7.82
N VAL A 114 9.09 -3.91 -8.27
CA VAL A 114 8.07 -3.63 -9.30
C VAL A 114 6.71 -4.06 -8.80
N PHE A 115 5.64 -3.36 -9.19
CA PHE A 115 4.27 -3.73 -8.85
C PHE A 115 3.77 -4.84 -9.79
N LYS A 116 3.35 -5.98 -9.23
CA LYS A 116 2.89 -7.16 -9.99
C LYS A 116 1.62 -6.87 -10.81
N ASP A 117 0.64 -6.23 -10.17
CA ASP A 117 -0.65 -5.88 -10.77
C ASP A 117 -1.17 -4.58 -10.14
N ARG A 118 -0.87 -3.47 -10.81
CA ARG A 118 -1.23 -2.12 -10.36
C ARG A 118 -2.74 -1.92 -10.25
N THR A 119 -3.50 -2.49 -11.19
CA THR A 119 -4.97 -2.37 -11.19
C THR A 119 -5.59 -3.17 -10.04
N LYS A 120 -5.10 -4.39 -9.77
CA LYS A 120 -5.54 -5.17 -8.62
C LYS A 120 -5.18 -4.51 -7.30
N LEU A 121 -3.98 -3.91 -7.20
CA LEU A 121 -3.58 -3.15 -6.02
C LEU A 121 -4.54 -1.97 -5.76
N TYR A 122 -4.86 -1.18 -6.79
CA TYR A 122 -5.81 -0.08 -6.66
C TYR A 122 -7.19 -0.55 -6.17
N LEU A 123 -7.71 -1.64 -6.75
CA LEU A 123 -9.02 -2.19 -6.36
C LEU A 123 -8.99 -2.79 -4.95
N ASN A 124 -7.85 -3.31 -4.49
CA ASN A 124 -7.71 -3.81 -3.12
C ASN A 124 -7.63 -2.66 -2.09
N LEU A 125 -7.01 -1.54 -2.45
CA LEU A 125 -6.96 -0.33 -1.60
C LEU A 125 -8.31 0.41 -1.58
N PHE A 126 -9.00 0.44 -2.71
CA PHE A 126 -10.27 1.14 -2.86
C PHE A 126 -11.34 0.20 -3.45
N PRO A 127 -11.81 -0.81 -2.69
CA PRO A 127 -12.75 -1.82 -3.20
C PRO A 127 -14.10 -1.23 -3.63
N ASN A 128 -14.47 -0.09 -3.07
CA ASN A 128 -15.70 0.62 -3.42
C ASN A 128 -15.56 1.46 -4.69
N ASN A 129 -14.32 1.79 -5.11
CA ASN A 129 -14.07 2.59 -6.30
C ASN A 129 -14.01 1.70 -7.54
N SER A 130 -15.18 1.37 -8.08
CA SER A 130 -15.31 0.62 -9.33
C SER A 130 -16.26 1.35 -10.29
N PRO A 131 -15.99 1.36 -11.61
CA PRO A 131 -16.88 1.97 -12.60
C PRO A 131 -18.31 1.41 -12.63
N ARG A 132 -18.52 0.23 -12.03
CA ARG A 132 -19.81 -0.48 -12.02
C ARG A 132 -20.52 -0.47 -10.66
N ASN A 133 -19.98 0.22 -9.66
CA ASN A 133 -20.53 0.14 -8.31
C ASN A 133 -21.68 1.15 -8.15
N GLU A 134 -22.89 0.76 -8.56
CA GLU A 134 -24.09 1.61 -8.51
C GLU A 134 -24.54 1.97 -7.07
N LEU A 135 -23.96 1.33 -6.04
CA LEU A 135 -24.40 1.41 -4.66
C LEU A 135 -23.33 1.91 -3.67
N ALA A 136 -22.09 2.15 -4.12
CA ALA A 136 -21.02 2.57 -3.22
C ALA A 136 -20.63 4.03 -3.46
N THR A 137 -20.53 4.79 -2.38
CA THR A 137 -20.01 6.16 -2.42
C THR A 137 -18.52 6.13 -2.78
N PHE A 138 -18.16 6.86 -3.84
CA PHE A 138 -16.77 7.03 -4.22
C PHE A 138 -15.95 7.60 -3.05
N LYS A 139 -14.82 6.97 -2.74
CA LYS A 139 -13.92 7.41 -1.65
C LYS A 139 -12.56 7.83 -2.18
N TYR A 140 -12.19 9.08 -1.91
CA TYR A 140 -10.87 9.62 -2.24
C TYR A 140 -9.84 9.39 -1.12
N LYS A 141 -10.28 9.30 0.14
CA LYS A 141 -9.43 9.00 1.31
C LYS A 141 -10.01 7.86 2.11
N LEU A 142 -9.12 7.07 2.72
CA LEU A 142 -9.45 6.00 3.63
C LEU A 142 -9.46 6.52 5.07
N THR A 143 -10.27 5.88 5.90
CA THR A 143 -10.26 6.05 7.35
C THR A 143 -9.77 4.76 8.01
N ARG A 144 -9.44 4.80 9.31
CA ARG A 144 -9.09 3.56 10.05
C ARG A 144 -10.19 2.50 10.00
N ALA A 145 -11.45 2.88 9.86
CA ALA A 145 -12.57 1.95 9.74
C ALA A 145 -12.57 1.21 8.38
N ASP A 146 -11.96 1.79 7.34
CA ASP A 146 -11.85 1.18 6.01
C ASP A 146 -10.72 0.13 5.95
N LEU A 147 -9.76 0.19 6.89
CA LEU A 147 -8.66 -0.76 7.05
C LEU A 147 -9.13 -2.06 7.71
N MET A 148 -10.01 -2.80 7.03
CA MET A 148 -10.42 -4.13 7.46
C MET A 148 -9.21 -5.08 7.58
N LYS A 149 -9.35 -6.18 8.31
CA LYS A 149 -8.26 -7.15 8.58
C LYS A 149 -7.54 -7.69 7.34
N GLN A 150 -8.18 -7.63 6.16
CA GLN A 150 -7.63 -8.08 4.88
C GLN A 150 -7.11 -6.92 4.00
N HIS A 151 -7.16 -5.68 4.48
CA HIS A 151 -6.73 -4.52 3.71
C HIS A 151 -5.21 -4.54 3.52
N PRO A 152 -4.69 -4.29 2.29
CA PRO A 152 -3.26 -4.31 1.98
C PRO A 152 -2.38 -3.54 2.98
N LEU A 153 -2.79 -2.30 3.31
CA LEU A 153 -2.04 -1.44 4.24
C LEU A 153 -2.05 -1.96 5.68
N ASP A 154 -3.15 -2.53 6.17
CA ASP A 154 -3.21 -3.09 7.53
C ASP A 154 -2.33 -4.36 7.63
N ALA A 155 -2.38 -5.21 6.60
CA ALA A 155 -1.53 -6.38 6.51
C ALA A 155 -0.04 -6.01 6.41
N ALA A 156 0.31 -5.04 5.57
CA ALA A 156 1.67 -4.53 5.44
C ALA A 156 2.17 -3.93 6.76
N TRP A 157 1.36 -3.09 7.41
CA TRP A 157 1.69 -2.48 8.69
C TRP A 157 1.97 -3.52 9.78
N LYS A 158 1.11 -4.53 9.92
CA LYS A 158 1.32 -5.61 10.91
C LYS A 158 2.64 -6.35 10.70
N ASN A 159 3.03 -6.55 9.45
CA ASN A 159 4.30 -7.19 9.13
C ASN A 159 5.49 -6.27 9.40
N ILE A 160 5.39 -4.99 9.05
CA ILE A 160 6.41 -3.97 9.38
C ILE A 160 6.62 -3.87 10.89
N ASP A 161 5.54 -3.72 11.67
CA ASP A 161 5.60 -3.65 13.13
C ASP A 161 6.12 -4.96 13.74
N LYS A 162 5.82 -6.11 13.13
CA LYS A 162 6.41 -7.39 13.53
C LYS A 162 7.92 -7.41 13.33
N VAL A 163 8.44 -6.94 12.18
CA VAL A 163 9.88 -6.79 11.97
C VAL A 163 10.47 -5.86 13.03
N ASP A 164 9.85 -4.70 13.26
CA ASP A 164 10.34 -3.72 14.23
C ASP A 164 10.33 -4.28 15.67
N ARG A 165 9.38 -5.15 16.02
CA ARG A 165 9.36 -5.87 17.30
C ARG A 165 10.45 -6.93 17.39
N ILE A 166 10.70 -7.69 16.31
CA ILE A 166 11.81 -8.64 16.28
C ILE A 166 13.12 -7.88 16.51
N LEU A 167 13.37 -6.81 15.75
CA LEU A 167 14.58 -6.00 15.87
C LEU A 167 14.79 -5.41 17.27
N ARG A 168 13.70 -4.92 17.91
CA ARG A 168 13.74 -4.40 19.28
C ARG A 168 14.02 -5.46 20.33
N THR A 169 13.57 -6.69 20.12
CA THR A 169 13.68 -7.77 21.12
C THR A 169 14.85 -8.69 20.87
N HIS A 170 15.41 -8.71 19.67
CA HIS A 170 16.49 -9.61 19.29
C HIS A 170 17.83 -9.11 19.84
N GLY A 171 18.46 -9.92 20.70
CA GLY A 171 19.76 -9.61 21.30
C GLY A 171 19.76 -8.51 22.37
N GLN A 172 18.68 -7.72 22.50
CA GLN A 172 18.55 -6.71 23.54
C GLN A 172 18.13 -7.35 24.87
N GLY A 173 18.88 -7.04 25.93
CA GLY A 173 18.38 -7.16 27.30
C GLY A 173 17.68 -5.88 27.71
N ARG A 174 16.65 -5.99 28.55
CA ARG A 174 16.07 -4.84 29.23
C ARG A 174 16.92 -4.55 30.47
N LEU A 175 17.42 -3.33 30.59
CA LEU A 175 17.97 -2.88 31.86
C LEU A 175 16.80 -2.73 32.85
N ILE A 176 16.80 -3.56 33.88
CA ILE A 176 15.86 -3.48 34.98
C ILE A 176 16.61 -2.82 36.12
N ILE A 177 16.10 -1.69 36.58
CA ILE A 177 16.56 -1.02 37.78
C ILE A 177 15.59 -1.45 38.88
N ASP A 178 16.04 -2.29 39.80
CA ASP A 178 15.28 -2.72 40.98
C ASP A 178 16.02 -2.35 42.29
N GLU A 179 15.42 -2.63 43.43
CA GLU A 179 15.99 -2.31 44.75
C GLU A 179 17.36 -2.98 45.00
N ASN A 180 17.71 -4.00 44.20
CA ASN A 180 19.00 -4.71 44.27
C ASN A 180 20.02 -4.21 43.24
N GLY A 181 19.70 -3.15 42.48
CA GLY A 181 20.59 -2.51 41.52
C GLY A 181 20.15 -2.67 40.05
N GLU A 182 21.09 -2.42 39.15
CA GLU A 182 20.85 -2.56 37.71
C GLU A 182 21.17 -3.99 37.25
N ARG A 183 20.18 -4.67 36.67
CA ARG A 183 20.38 -5.97 36.01
C ARG A 183 19.89 -5.95 34.56
N LEU A 184 20.73 -6.43 33.65
CA LEU A 184 20.37 -6.62 32.25
C LEU A 184 19.64 -7.96 32.09
N GLU A 185 18.31 -7.94 32.05
CA GLU A 185 17.52 -9.13 31.82
C GLU A 185 17.36 -9.35 30.31
N LYS A 186 17.92 -10.44 29.77
CA LYS A 186 17.66 -10.84 28.38
C LYS A 186 16.15 -11.00 28.21
N PHE A 187 15.57 -10.40 27.17
CA PHE A 187 14.14 -10.51 26.91
C PHE A 187 13.70 -11.98 26.96
N PRO A 188 12.68 -12.36 27.77
CA PRO A 188 12.17 -13.71 27.77
C PRO A 188 11.50 -13.97 26.42
N ASN A 189 11.98 -14.98 25.69
CA ASN A 189 11.44 -15.42 24.39
C ASN A 189 11.46 -14.34 23.29
N PRO A 190 12.64 -13.89 22.82
CA PRO A 190 12.71 -13.02 21.67
C PRO A 190 12.02 -13.69 20.47
N LEU A 191 11.28 -12.92 19.69
CA LEU A 191 10.70 -13.46 18.46
C LEU A 191 11.84 -14.01 17.58
N PRO A 192 11.67 -15.20 16.96
CA PRO A 192 12.75 -15.80 16.20
C PRO A 192 13.17 -14.91 15.03
N ILE A 193 14.48 -14.68 14.88
CA ILE A 193 15.05 -13.81 13.84
C ILE A 193 14.66 -14.24 12.42
N HIS A 194 14.49 -15.55 12.19
CA HIS A 194 14.05 -16.07 10.89
C HIS A 194 12.67 -15.57 10.47
N GLN A 195 11.82 -15.12 11.41
CA GLN A 195 10.51 -14.57 11.06
C GLN A 195 10.62 -13.21 10.37
N ILE A 196 11.79 -12.57 10.38
CA ILE A 196 12.03 -11.31 9.65
C ILE A 196 11.81 -11.52 8.16
N GLU A 197 12.32 -12.62 7.57
CA GLU A 197 12.19 -12.87 6.12
C GLU A 197 10.72 -12.88 5.70
N HIS A 198 9.91 -13.65 6.43
CA HIS A 198 8.53 -13.91 6.09
C HIS A 198 7.72 -12.64 6.28
N SER A 199 8.05 -11.82 7.29
CA SER A 199 7.43 -10.52 7.48
C SER A 199 7.85 -9.49 6.42
N ILE A 200 9.11 -9.46 5.97
CA ILE A 200 9.53 -8.59 4.86
C ILE A 200 8.81 -9.01 3.57
N PHE A 201 8.82 -10.31 3.26
CA PHE A 201 8.13 -10.87 2.10
C PHE A 201 6.63 -10.60 2.14
N ASN A 202 5.98 -10.82 3.27
CA ASN A 202 4.54 -10.57 3.40
C ASN A 202 4.20 -9.09 3.35
N THR A 203 5.09 -8.20 3.81
CA THR A 203 4.95 -6.76 3.58
C THR A 203 4.93 -6.49 2.07
N ALA A 204 5.94 -6.93 1.34
CA ALA A 204 6.04 -6.75 -0.10
C ALA A 204 4.83 -7.37 -0.84
N GLY A 205 4.46 -8.60 -0.51
CA GLY A 205 3.32 -9.30 -1.09
C GLY A 205 1.98 -8.62 -0.80
N SER A 206 1.79 -8.08 0.41
CA SER A 206 0.58 -7.33 0.77
C SER A 206 0.44 -6.05 -0.07
N LEU A 207 1.57 -5.41 -0.40
CA LEU A 207 1.63 -4.22 -1.25
C LEU A 207 1.67 -4.54 -2.75
N GLY A 208 1.57 -5.82 -3.13
CA GLY A 208 1.62 -6.25 -4.53
C GLY A 208 2.99 -6.06 -5.18
N LEU A 209 4.06 -6.02 -4.39
CA LEU A 209 5.43 -5.84 -4.86
C LEU A 209 6.07 -7.18 -5.27
N ARG A 210 7.01 -7.11 -6.21
CA ARG A 210 7.92 -8.18 -6.62
C ARG A 210 9.35 -7.70 -6.56
N CYS A 211 10.27 -8.49 -6.02
CA CYS A 211 11.69 -8.16 -6.16
C CYS A 211 12.15 -8.51 -7.59
N ASN A 212 12.76 -7.54 -8.30
CA ASN A 212 13.33 -7.73 -9.63
C ASN A 212 14.87 -7.59 -9.65
N ARG A 213 15.48 -7.51 -8.47
CA ARG A 213 16.93 -7.41 -8.35
C ARG A 213 17.60 -8.71 -8.79
N ILE A 214 18.65 -8.60 -9.60
CA ILE A 214 19.52 -9.74 -9.93
C ILE A 214 20.28 -10.13 -8.66
N PRO A 215 20.26 -11.40 -8.23
CA PRO A 215 21.00 -11.86 -7.06
C PRO A 215 22.50 -11.53 -7.16
N GLN A 216 23.03 -10.93 -6.10
CA GLN A 216 24.45 -10.60 -5.94
C GLN A 216 25.08 -11.39 -4.79
N THR A 217 26.40 -11.36 -4.66
CA THR A 217 27.09 -12.02 -3.55
C THR A 217 26.58 -11.49 -2.21
N GLY A 218 26.14 -12.40 -1.33
CA GLY A 218 25.59 -12.04 -0.03
C GLY A 218 24.09 -11.77 -0.01
N ASP A 219 23.41 -11.85 -1.15
CA ASP A 219 21.96 -11.87 -1.18
C ASP A 219 21.42 -13.20 -0.65
N LEU A 220 20.39 -13.09 0.18
CA LEU A 220 19.55 -14.19 0.62
C LEU A 220 18.39 -14.29 -0.37
N VAL A 221 18.26 -15.46 -1.01
CA VAL A 221 17.26 -15.73 -2.06
C VAL A 221 16.29 -16.78 -1.54
N ASN A 222 15.01 -16.60 -1.86
CA ASN A 222 13.97 -17.59 -1.61
C ASN A 222 13.19 -17.80 -2.91
N THR A 223 13.09 -19.04 -3.37
CA THR A 223 12.61 -19.45 -4.71
C THR A 223 13.44 -18.83 -5.82
N ASP A 224 13.15 -17.59 -6.22
CA ASP A 224 13.89 -16.83 -7.25
C ASP A 224 13.98 -15.33 -6.91
N GLU A 225 13.54 -14.92 -5.72
CA GLU A 225 13.49 -13.51 -5.32
C GLU A 225 14.51 -13.25 -4.20
N VAL A 226 15.35 -12.23 -4.39
CA VAL A 226 16.19 -11.68 -3.33
C VAL A 226 15.28 -11.10 -2.24
N PHE A 227 15.54 -11.39 -0.97
CA PHE A 227 14.70 -10.94 0.14
C PHE A 227 15.43 -10.19 1.25
N ALA A 228 16.74 -10.37 1.32
CA ALA A 228 17.64 -9.63 2.18
C ALA A 228 19.05 -9.72 1.60
N SER A 229 19.92 -8.81 2.03
CA SER A 229 21.36 -8.98 1.88
C SER A 229 21.97 -9.19 3.25
N VAL A 230 22.95 -10.08 3.39
CA VAL A 230 23.72 -10.23 4.63
C VAL A 230 24.45 -8.93 4.98
N PHE A 231 24.80 -8.13 3.97
CA PHE A 231 25.50 -6.87 4.16
C PHE A 231 24.57 -5.68 4.42
N ASP A 232 23.35 -5.74 3.88
CA ASP A 232 22.29 -4.77 4.18
C ASP A 232 20.94 -5.49 4.31
N THR A 233 20.72 -6.06 5.50
CA THR A 233 19.53 -6.84 5.82
C THR A 233 18.24 -6.05 5.77
N MET A 234 18.37 -4.73 5.99
CA MET A 234 17.24 -3.85 6.12
C MET A 234 16.88 -3.16 4.82
N LEU A 235 17.68 -3.35 3.77
CA LEU A 235 17.48 -2.72 2.48
C LEU A 235 16.03 -2.92 1.99
N MET A 236 15.60 -4.19 1.93
CA MET A 236 14.26 -4.53 1.44
C MET A 236 13.14 -4.06 2.36
N ARG A 237 13.34 -4.14 3.69
CA ARG A 237 12.41 -3.55 4.66
C ARG A 237 12.32 -2.03 4.48
N SER A 238 13.42 -1.35 4.19
CA SER A 238 13.48 0.11 4.07
C SER A 238 12.76 0.58 2.80
N HIS A 239 13.01 -0.10 1.68
CA HIS A 239 12.29 0.15 0.42
C HIS A 239 10.80 -0.15 0.54
N SER A 240 10.41 -1.32 1.04
CA SER A 240 8.98 -1.68 1.20
C SER A 240 8.27 -0.77 2.20
N ALA A 241 8.97 -0.28 3.21
CA ALA A 241 8.43 0.68 4.15
C ALA A 241 8.24 2.07 3.55
N ASP A 242 9.18 2.58 2.76
CA ASP A 242 9.06 3.86 2.06
C ASP A 242 7.87 3.85 1.07
N ILE A 243 7.71 2.74 0.34
CA ILE A 243 6.55 2.47 -0.51
C ILE A 243 5.26 2.44 0.33
N PHE A 244 5.27 1.73 1.46
CA PHE A 244 4.12 1.68 2.37
C PHE A 244 3.72 3.08 2.85
N GLU A 245 4.66 3.89 3.32
CA GLU A 245 4.37 5.25 3.81
C GLU A 245 3.79 6.12 2.69
N SER A 246 4.35 6.04 1.49
CA SER A 246 3.87 6.80 0.32
C SER A 246 2.45 6.39 -0.08
N LEU A 247 2.13 5.09 -0.07
CA LEU A 247 0.79 4.60 -0.33
C LEU A 247 -0.20 4.97 0.78
N ASN A 248 0.26 4.94 2.04
CA ASN A 248 -0.53 5.31 3.20
C ASN A 248 -0.89 6.81 3.18
N GLU A 249 0.08 7.67 2.84
CA GLU A 249 -0.10 9.11 2.64
C GLU A 249 -1.08 9.40 1.50
N PHE A 250 -0.91 8.72 0.35
CA PHE A 250 -1.85 8.84 -0.78
C PHE A 250 -3.29 8.48 -0.37
N CYS A 251 -3.46 7.44 0.45
CA CYS A 251 -4.76 7.05 1.00
C CYS A 251 -5.30 8.05 2.05
N GLY A 252 -4.53 9.08 2.44
CA GLY A 252 -4.92 10.09 3.41
C GLY A 252 -4.84 9.61 4.87
N LEU A 253 -4.04 8.58 5.14
CA LEU A 253 -3.85 8.01 6.46
C LEU A 253 -2.58 8.57 7.11
N GLU A 254 -2.62 8.82 8.41
CA GLU A 254 -1.43 9.18 9.17
C GLU A 254 -0.48 7.98 9.29
N SER A 255 0.82 8.25 9.27
CA SER A 255 1.83 7.22 9.50
C SER A 255 1.66 6.62 10.90
N PRO A 256 1.48 5.30 11.04
CA PRO A 256 1.35 4.66 12.33
C PRO A 256 2.70 4.48 13.06
N ARG A 257 3.83 4.92 12.47
CA ARG A 257 5.17 4.71 13.04
C ARG A 257 5.53 5.73 14.11
N GLU A 258 5.87 5.21 15.28
CA GLU A 258 6.70 5.95 16.25
C GLU A 258 8.17 5.92 15.80
N ARG A 259 8.90 7.04 15.95
CA ARG A 259 10.31 7.15 15.52
C ARG A 259 11.16 6.04 16.17
N GLY A 260 11.93 5.35 15.33
CA GLY A 260 12.45 4.02 15.61
C GLY A 260 13.69 3.92 16.51
N VAL A 261 13.94 2.67 16.93
CA VAL A 261 15.06 2.19 17.75
C VAL A 261 16.30 1.97 16.88
N ILE A 262 17.49 2.20 17.46
CA ILE A 262 18.79 2.02 16.81
C ILE A 262 19.22 0.55 16.92
N TYR A 263 19.60 -0.08 15.80
CA TYR A 263 20.18 -1.42 15.76
C TYR A 263 21.28 -1.49 14.68
N SER A 264 22.15 -2.49 14.75
CA SER A 264 23.24 -2.75 13.79
C SER A 264 22.74 -3.67 12.66
N PRO A 265 22.63 -3.21 11.40
CA PRO A 265 22.15 -4.02 10.27
C PRO A 265 23.04 -5.23 9.93
N ILE A 266 24.35 -5.14 10.23
CA ILE A 266 25.37 -6.13 9.85
C ILE A 266 25.29 -7.36 10.77
N ASP A 267 25.24 -7.15 12.08
CA ASP A 267 25.12 -8.24 13.05
C ASP A 267 23.87 -9.08 12.78
N LEU A 268 22.78 -8.42 12.40
CA LEU A 268 21.53 -9.07 12.02
C LEU A 268 21.71 -9.96 10.78
N GLY A 269 22.48 -9.50 9.78
CA GLY A 269 22.71 -10.25 8.54
C GLY A 269 23.48 -11.53 8.74
N PHE A 270 24.53 -11.49 9.54
CA PHE A 270 25.25 -12.69 9.91
C PHE A 270 24.44 -13.65 10.77
N GLN A 271 23.57 -13.13 11.64
CA GLN A 271 22.65 -13.97 12.40
C GLN A 271 21.61 -14.65 11.51
N LEU A 272 21.07 -13.94 10.52
CA LEU A 272 20.18 -14.52 9.50
C LEU A 272 20.92 -15.58 8.68
N LEU A 273 22.10 -15.27 8.16
CA LEU A 273 22.95 -16.24 7.44
C LEU A 273 23.20 -17.50 8.26
N ASN A 274 23.57 -17.36 9.54
CA ASN A 274 23.79 -18.50 10.43
C ASN A 274 22.54 -19.38 10.59
N TYR A 275 21.37 -18.73 10.68
CA TYR A 275 20.10 -19.46 10.73
C TYR A 275 19.88 -20.27 9.44
N TYR A 276 20.04 -19.66 8.27
CA TYR A 276 19.80 -20.34 6.98
C TYR A 276 20.88 -21.36 6.60
N LYS A 277 22.03 -21.37 7.28
CA LYS A 277 23.06 -22.41 7.12
C LYS A 277 22.77 -23.70 7.88
N ARG A 278 21.71 -23.76 8.72
CA ARG A 278 21.41 -24.96 9.50
C ARG A 278 20.85 -26.07 8.63
N GLU A 279 21.18 -27.32 8.98
CA GLU A 279 20.78 -28.53 8.24
C GLU A 279 19.26 -28.74 8.16
N ASP A 280 18.49 -28.14 9.07
CA ASP A 280 17.02 -28.17 9.09
C ASP A 280 16.36 -27.08 8.23
N THR A 281 17.15 -26.22 7.59
CA THR A 281 16.64 -25.15 6.73
C THR A 281 16.20 -25.73 5.38
N PRO A 282 15.00 -25.38 4.85
CA PRO A 282 14.57 -25.82 3.53
C PRO A 282 15.58 -25.45 2.42
N GLU A 283 15.85 -26.38 1.50
CA GLU A 283 16.85 -26.25 0.43
C GLU A 283 16.66 -25.00 -0.46
N TYR A 284 15.43 -24.48 -0.59
CA TYR A 284 15.13 -23.28 -1.37
C TYR A 284 15.68 -21.97 -0.76
N ASN A 285 16.23 -22.01 0.45
CA ASN A 285 16.92 -20.89 1.11
C ASN A 285 18.45 -20.93 0.93
N SER A 286 18.96 -21.72 -0.02
CA SER A 286 20.40 -21.98 -0.19
C SER A 286 21.17 -20.77 -0.76
N ILE A 287 22.12 -20.27 0.02
CA ILE A 287 22.95 -19.07 -0.27
C ILE A 287 24.23 -19.45 -1.08
N ILE A 288 24.25 -20.64 -1.67
CA ILE A 288 25.50 -21.30 -2.11
C ILE A 288 25.94 -20.91 -3.53
N SER A 289 25.18 -20.12 -4.28
CA SER A 289 25.38 -19.91 -5.72
C SER A 289 26.49 -18.92 -6.15
N GLY A 290 27.30 -18.39 -5.22
CA GLY A 290 28.43 -17.50 -5.55
C GLY A 290 29.69 -18.25 -6.01
N HIS A 291 30.47 -17.65 -6.92
CA HIS A 291 31.76 -18.19 -7.41
C HIS A 291 32.80 -18.41 -6.30
N TYR A 292 32.69 -17.66 -5.20
CA TYR A 292 33.40 -17.90 -3.95
C TYR A 292 32.41 -17.77 -2.79
N ARG A 293 32.44 -18.68 -1.83
CA ARG A 293 31.60 -18.60 -0.61
C ARG A 293 32.11 -17.54 0.40
N ILE A 294 32.45 -16.34 -0.08
CA ILE A 294 33.06 -15.22 0.68
C ILE A 294 32.22 -14.85 1.89
N VAL A 295 30.89 -14.85 1.74
CA VAL A 295 29.94 -14.52 2.81
C VAL A 295 30.08 -15.50 3.98
N THR A 296 30.31 -16.78 3.69
CA THR A 296 30.62 -17.78 4.72
C THR A 296 31.98 -17.51 5.36
N ILE A 297 33.00 -17.18 4.58
CA ILE A 297 34.32 -16.84 5.13
C ILE A 297 34.22 -15.62 6.06
N LEU A 298 33.56 -14.55 5.64
CA LEU A 298 33.32 -13.33 6.42
C LEU A 298 32.58 -13.64 7.73
N PHE A 299 31.55 -14.46 7.65
CA PHE A 299 30.80 -14.92 8.82
C PHE A 299 31.68 -15.68 9.82
N GLU A 300 32.50 -16.63 9.35
CA GLU A 300 33.39 -17.38 10.23
C GLU A 300 34.54 -16.53 10.77
N LEU A 301 35.00 -15.52 10.01
CA LEU A 301 35.97 -14.53 10.46
C LEU A 301 35.39 -13.64 11.57
N ASP A 302 34.13 -13.21 11.48
CA ASP A 302 33.45 -12.48 12.56
C ASP A 302 33.43 -13.30 13.86
N ARG A 303 33.11 -14.60 13.76
CA ARG A 303 33.16 -15.51 14.90
C ARG A 303 34.57 -15.64 15.47
N LEU A 304 35.58 -15.77 14.61
CA LEU A 304 36.98 -15.82 15.03
C LEU A 304 37.39 -14.53 15.75
N VAL A 305 37.02 -13.37 15.21
CA VAL A 305 37.32 -12.04 15.78
C VAL A 305 36.72 -11.86 17.16
N LYS A 306 35.51 -12.39 17.41
CA LYS A 306 34.89 -12.38 18.74
C LYS A 306 35.65 -13.20 19.78
N LEU A 307 36.50 -14.14 19.35
CA LEU A 307 37.35 -14.95 20.23
C LEU A 307 38.75 -14.34 20.46
N LEU A 308 39.14 -13.35 19.63
CA LEU A 308 40.45 -12.71 19.68
C LEU A 308 40.43 -11.47 20.61
N PRO A 309 41.58 -11.09 21.19
CA PRO A 309 41.73 -9.83 21.91
C PRO A 309 41.44 -8.63 20.99
N GLN A 310 40.86 -7.55 21.53
CA GLN A 310 40.43 -6.39 20.73
C GLN A 310 41.56 -5.69 19.95
N GLU A 311 42.80 -5.79 20.45
CA GLU A 311 44.00 -5.17 19.87
C GLU A 311 44.64 -6.03 18.77
N HIS A 312 44.13 -7.25 18.53
CA HIS A 312 44.73 -8.16 17.55
C HIS A 312 44.66 -7.57 16.12
N PRO A 313 45.72 -7.65 15.31
CA PRO A 313 45.75 -7.08 13.95
C PRO A 313 44.59 -7.55 13.07
N LEU A 314 44.28 -8.86 13.09
CA LEU A 314 43.10 -9.40 12.40
C LEU A 314 41.78 -8.78 12.89
N VAL A 315 41.64 -8.47 14.19
CA VAL A 315 40.46 -7.80 14.72
C VAL A 315 40.37 -6.38 14.19
N LEU A 316 41.48 -5.65 14.09
CA LEU A 316 41.51 -4.32 13.47
C LEU A 316 41.20 -4.37 11.97
N PHE A 317 41.78 -5.33 11.25
CA PHE A 317 41.52 -5.55 9.82
C PHE A 317 40.03 -5.83 9.57
N VAL A 318 39.48 -6.82 10.28
CA VAL A 318 38.08 -7.23 10.14
C VAL A 318 37.12 -6.15 10.68
N ARG A 319 37.46 -5.42 11.74
CA ARG A 319 36.67 -4.27 12.20
C ARG A 319 36.76 -3.09 11.25
N ASN A 320 37.88 -2.86 10.56
CA ASN A 320 37.96 -1.84 9.52
C ASN A 320 37.11 -2.22 8.31
N LEU A 321 36.95 -3.52 8.04
CA LEU A 321 35.96 -4.04 7.10
C LEU A 321 34.51 -3.84 7.61
N TYR A 322 34.26 -3.99 8.91
CA TYR A 322 32.91 -3.91 9.51
C TYR A 322 32.47 -2.53 10.06
N GLY A 323 33.39 -1.58 10.24
CA GLY A 323 33.26 -0.49 11.22
C GLY A 323 32.70 0.84 10.71
N ALA A 324 32.50 0.99 9.41
CA ALA A 324 31.73 2.08 8.80
C ALA A 324 30.41 1.50 8.27
N PRO A 325 29.34 2.30 8.01
CA PRO A 325 28.27 1.83 7.13
C PRO A 325 28.98 1.37 5.85
N TRP A 326 28.95 0.06 5.60
CA TRP A 326 29.75 -0.59 4.57
C TRP A 326 29.75 0.27 3.32
N ASP A 327 30.94 0.68 2.88
CA ASP A 327 31.02 1.48 1.67
C ASP A 327 30.37 0.64 0.55
N LYS A 328 29.30 1.16 -0.04
CA LYS A 328 28.59 0.47 -1.13
C LYS A 328 29.53 0.18 -2.31
N THR A 329 30.67 0.87 -2.40
CA THR A 329 31.72 0.54 -3.36
C THR A 329 32.38 -0.81 -3.05
N LEU A 330 32.60 -1.17 -1.79
CA LEU A 330 33.16 -2.47 -1.38
C LEU A 330 32.20 -3.63 -1.67
N LEU A 331 30.88 -3.41 -1.65
CA LEU A 331 29.92 -4.43 -2.07
C LEU A 331 30.06 -4.78 -3.55
N LYS A 332 30.24 -3.75 -4.40
CA LYS A 332 30.54 -3.96 -5.82
C LYS A 332 31.87 -4.69 -6.01
N ASP A 333 32.82 -4.46 -5.12
CA ASP A 333 34.13 -5.11 -5.15
C ASP A 333 34.09 -6.58 -4.75
N ILE A 334 33.12 -7.01 -3.94
CA ILE A 334 32.94 -8.43 -3.58
C ILE A 334 32.43 -9.25 -4.77
N ASP A 335 31.75 -8.61 -5.73
CA ASP A 335 31.42 -9.24 -7.01
C ASP A 335 32.59 -9.18 -8.03
N ASP A 336 33.66 -8.42 -7.75
CA ASP A 336 34.87 -8.36 -8.58
C ASP A 336 35.85 -9.49 -8.20
N LYS A 337 35.97 -10.48 -9.10
CA LYS A 337 36.86 -11.64 -8.95
C LYS A 337 38.31 -11.29 -8.58
N GLY A 338 38.88 -10.25 -9.20
CA GLY A 338 40.27 -9.86 -8.96
C GLY A 338 40.46 -9.30 -7.54
N ARG A 339 39.52 -8.49 -7.09
CA ARG A 339 39.52 -7.91 -5.73
C ARG A 339 39.23 -8.96 -4.67
N VAL A 340 38.28 -9.86 -4.91
CA VAL A 340 38.03 -11.01 -4.04
C VAL A 340 39.30 -11.82 -3.86
N LYS A 341 39.98 -12.19 -4.95
CA LYS A 341 41.23 -12.96 -4.86
C LYS A 341 42.29 -12.23 -4.03
N HIS A 342 42.43 -10.93 -4.22
CA HIS A 342 43.33 -10.12 -3.39
C HIS A 342 42.94 -10.16 -1.92
N TYR A 343 41.65 -9.96 -1.60
CA TYR A 343 41.11 -10.05 -0.24
C TYR A 343 41.37 -11.42 0.40
N MET A 344 41.07 -12.50 -0.32
CA MET A 344 41.30 -13.88 0.14
C MET A 344 42.77 -14.13 0.46
N ASN A 345 43.69 -13.59 -0.35
CA ASN A 345 45.13 -13.69 -0.08
C ASN A 345 45.53 -12.95 1.21
N GLN A 346 44.98 -11.75 1.45
CA GLN A 346 45.25 -10.99 2.69
C GLN A 346 44.75 -11.75 3.93
N VAL A 347 43.51 -12.27 3.87
CA VAL A 347 42.94 -13.09 4.93
C VAL A 347 43.79 -14.34 5.16
N PHE A 348 44.22 -15.00 4.09
CA PHE A 348 45.03 -16.21 4.15
C PHE A 348 46.36 -15.97 4.88
N ILE A 349 47.06 -14.87 4.57
CA ILE A 349 48.29 -14.47 5.26
C ILE A 349 48.01 -14.29 6.76
N GLN A 350 47.00 -13.50 7.13
CA GLN A 350 46.66 -13.23 8.53
C GLN A 350 46.26 -14.48 9.33
N LEU A 351 45.59 -15.44 8.68
CA LEU A 351 45.27 -16.73 9.30
C LEU A 351 46.51 -17.60 9.47
N GLY A 352 47.46 -17.54 8.54
CA GLY A 352 48.77 -18.18 8.65
C GLY A 352 49.51 -17.72 9.90
N ASP A 353 49.58 -16.40 10.12
CA ASP A 353 50.25 -15.80 11.29
C ASP A 353 49.66 -16.32 12.63
N ILE A 354 48.34 -16.51 12.69
CA ILE A 354 47.65 -17.07 13.88
C ILE A 354 48.01 -18.55 14.09
N LEU A 355 48.12 -19.33 13.01
CA LEU A 355 48.37 -20.77 13.05
C LEU A 355 49.84 -21.11 13.33
N GLU A 356 50.77 -20.31 12.80
CA GLU A 356 52.21 -20.48 12.99
C GLU A 356 52.67 -20.12 14.42
N GLY A 357 51.79 -19.52 15.22
CA GLY A 357 51.95 -19.46 16.67
C GLY A 357 52.81 -18.32 17.18
N GLU A 358 52.94 -17.23 16.40
CA GLU A 358 53.62 -16.02 16.86
C GLU A 358 52.91 -15.33 18.05
N GLN A 359 51.68 -15.74 18.38
CA GLN A 359 50.92 -15.30 19.55
C GLN A 359 50.31 -16.47 20.34
N LYS A 360 50.21 -16.33 21.69
CA LYS A 360 49.53 -17.28 22.57
C LYS A 360 48.01 -17.25 22.33
N ALA A 361 47.54 -17.93 21.29
CA ALA A 361 46.12 -18.12 21.00
C ALA A 361 45.56 -19.35 21.74
N SER A 362 44.28 -19.29 22.14
CA SER A 362 43.58 -20.45 22.71
C SER A 362 43.36 -21.55 21.67
N GLU A 363 43.18 -22.78 22.13
CA GLU A 363 42.95 -23.93 21.24
C GLU A 363 41.70 -23.72 20.36
N ALA A 364 40.66 -23.10 20.90
CA ALA A 364 39.44 -22.75 20.16
C ALA A 364 39.70 -21.77 19.01
N VAL A 365 40.57 -20.77 19.23
CA VAL A 365 40.97 -19.80 18.20
C VAL A 365 41.74 -20.51 17.08
N LYS A 366 42.69 -21.39 17.45
CA LYS A 366 43.48 -22.15 16.46
C LYS A 366 42.61 -23.08 15.61
N GLN A 367 41.68 -23.81 16.23
CA GLN A 367 40.76 -24.69 15.52
C GLN A 367 39.88 -23.91 14.54
N GLN A 368 39.32 -22.78 14.97
CA GLN A 368 38.49 -21.94 14.11
C GLN A 368 39.32 -21.32 12.96
N ALA A 369 40.53 -20.81 13.25
CA ALA A 369 41.43 -20.30 12.22
C ALA A 369 41.81 -21.37 11.19
N GLN A 370 42.11 -22.59 11.64
CA GLN A 370 42.48 -23.71 10.77
C GLN A 370 41.31 -24.16 9.89
N TYR A 371 40.08 -24.15 10.43
CA TYR A 371 38.87 -24.41 9.66
C TYR A 371 38.70 -23.39 8.53
N ILE A 372 38.77 -22.09 8.84
CA ILE A 372 38.64 -21.04 7.84
C ILE A 372 39.76 -21.17 6.79
N PHE A 373 41.00 -21.38 7.23
CA PHE A 373 42.15 -21.52 6.35
C PHE A 373 41.97 -22.64 5.32
N ARG A 374 41.58 -23.85 5.77
CA ARG A 374 41.28 -24.98 4.87
C ARG A 374 40.13 -24.66 3.92
N TYR A 375 39.07 -24.04 4.44
CA TYR A 375 37.92 -23.67 3.63
C TYR A 375 38.28 -22.73 2.48
N ILE A 376 39.16 -21.76 2.73
CA ILE A 376 39.68 -20.87 1.69
C ILE A 376 40.48 -21.64 0.62
N GLN A 377 41.33 -22.58 1.04
CA GLN A 377 42.10 -23.43 0.11
C GLN A 377 41.20 -24.29 -0.76
N ASP A 378 40.18 -24.90 -0.17
CA ASP A 378 39.20 -25.70 -0.89
C ASP A 378 38.53 -24.85 -1.97
N GLN A 379 38.05 -23.65 -1.62
CA GLN A 379 37.43 -22.73 -2.59
C GLN A 379 38.40 -22.28 -3.70
N ALA A 380 39.68 -22.04 -3.38
CA ALA A 380 40.68 -21.69 -4.39
C ALA A 380 41.03 -22.87 -5.32
N SER A 381 40.92 -24.10 -4.84
CA SER A 381 41.20 -25.31 -5.65
C SER A 381 40.13 -25.60 -6.70
N TYR A 382 38.86 -25.23 -6.44
CA TYR A 382 37.75 -25.36 -7.39
C TYR A 382 37.97 -24.56 -8.69
N GLU A 383 38.78 -23.49 -8.67
CA GLU A 383 39.09 -22.70 -9.87
C GLU A 383 39.99 -23.40 -10.89
N ASN A 384 40.77 -24.38 -10.44
CA ASN A 384 41.68 -25.13 -11.33
C ASN A 384 41.02 -26.36 -11.95
N SER A 385 39.76 -26.63 -11.60
CA SER A 385 38.96 -27.68 -12.21
C SER A 385 38.36 -27.16 -13.51
N PRO A 386 38.65 -27.78 -14.67
CA PRO A 386 38.00 -27.41 -15.92
C PRO A 386 36.52 -27.82 -15.84
N PHE A 387 35.63 -26.83 -15.77
CA PHE A 387 34.22 -27.00 -16.11
C PHE A 387 34.00 -26.64 -17.57
#